data_AF-A0A6H9YIJ9-F1
#
_entry.id   AF-A0A6H9YIJ9-F1
#
_cell.length_a   1.000
_cell.length_b   1.000
_cell.length_c   1.000
_cell.angle_alpha   90.00
_cell.angle_beta   90.00
_cell.angle_gamma   90.00
#
_symmetry.space_group_name_H-M   'P 1'
#
loop_
_entity.id
_entity.type
_entity.pdbx_description
1 polymer ?
#
loop_
_entity_poly.entity_id
_entity_poly.type
_entity_poly.pdbx_seq_one_letter_code
_entity_poly.pdbx_strand_id
1 'polypeptide(L)'
;MSVEMVGHVTRARYEELVREARELVELQTRCQWGLGDKALEIEPLQRHGGQGHGPVENMAGVNELLQMFADDVGAALNTIRNYRWVSSRWPAQRRRKGVSHYVHAILASIPDEAERWEAIDNPPLDERTGTCRWTEKTAHKRVGQQTREPTTVAQKVAAIHDLAADEQVASQITTDLLRRPAVAREAMRDTTARHLVNRAQVEHDHAAGERTRQIVQPARERIQHTTGFIDLIAACSTFVAAGGRIVPNLSGRPFTDDERAAIHRNVARVRAMADWIEGAADTGNTSLDAGLAALLRGDADS
;
A
#
# COMPACT_ATOMS: atom_id res chain seq x y z
N MET A 1 -22.56 21.38 56.90
CA MET A 1 -21.37 20.61 56.50
C MET A 1 -21.68 19.87 55.21
N SER A 2 -21.20 20.36 54.08
CA SER A 2 -21.45 19.73 52.78
C SER A 2 -20.65 18.42 52.71
N VAL A 3 -21.35 17.29 52.57
CA VAL A 3 -20.71 15.99 52.38
C VAL A 3 -20.05 16.00 51.01
N GLU A 4 -18.74 15.81 50.97
CA GLU A 4 -18.00 15.77 49.70
C GLU A 4 -18.39 14.50 48.93
N MET A 5 -18.99 14.69 47.75
CA MET A 5 -19.48 13.60 46.89
C MET A 5 -18.43 13.30 45.81
N VAL A 6 -18.23 12.00 45.53
CA VAL A 6 -17.44 11.51 44.39
C VAL A 6 -18.41 10.75 43.48
N GLY A 7 -18.89 11.42 42.42
CA GLY A 7 -19.98 10.90 41.62
C GLY A 7 -21.26 10.74 42.44
N HIS A 8 -21.83 9.53 42.47
CA HIS A 8 -23.07 9.21 43.19
C HIS A 8 -22.86 8.76 44.65
N VAL A 9 -21.63 8.64 45.11
CA VAL A 9 -21.31 8.18 46.48
C VAL A 9 -20.60 9.25 47.28
N THR A 10 -20.67 9.17 48.60
CA THR A 10 -19.86 10.03 49.47
C THR A 10 -18.37 9.67 49.33
N ARG A 11 -17.47 10.61 49.60
CA ARG A 11 -16.02 10.36 49.59
C ARG A 11 -15.63 9.18 50.49
N ALA A 12 -16.21 9.10 51.68
CA ALA A 12 -15.97 7.97 52.60
C ALA A 12 -16.39 6.62 52.00
N ARG A 13 -17.55 6.56 51.32
CA ARG A 13 -18.00 5.33 50.65
C ARG A 13 -17.13 5.01 49.43
N TYR A 14 -16.68 6.01 48.68
CA TYR A 14 -15.74 5.80 47.58
C TYR A 14 -14.42 5.19 48.06
N GLU A 15 -13.87 5.67 49.18
CA GLU A 15 -12.64 5.12 49.76
C GLU A 15 -12.81 3.65 50.21
N GLU A 16 -13.97 3.32 50.78
CA GLU A 16 -14.33 1.94 51.11
C GLU A 16 -14.45 1.05 49.87
N LEU A 17 -15.16 1.51 48.83
CA LEU A 17 -15.27 0.80 47.56
C LEU A 17 -13.90 0.58 46.90
N VAL A 18 -12.99 1.56 46.99
CA VAL A 18 -11.62 1.41 46.49
C VAL A 18 -10.84 0.36 47.27
N ARG A 19 -11.04 0.25 48.59
CA ARG A 19 -10.44 -0.80 49.40
C ARG A 19 -10.97 -2.18 49.01
N GLU A 20 -12.28 -2.35 48.94
CA GLU A 20 -12.92 -3.60 48.49
C GLU A 20 -12.46 -4.00 47.07
N ALA A 21 -12.42 -3.03 46.13
CA ALA A 21 -11.96 -3.28 44.77
C ALA A 21 -10.48 -3.69 44.70
N ARG A 22 -9.62 -3.20 45.61
CA ARG A 22 -8.21 -3.61 45.67
C ARG A 22 -8.05 -5.07 46.08
N GLU A 23 -8.90 -5.57 46.99
CA GLU A 23 -8.91 -6.98 47.38
C GLU A 23 -9.30 -7.88 46.19
N LEU A 24 -10.29 -7.45 45.40
CA LEU A 24 -10.66 -8.13 44.16
C LEU A 24 -9.53 -8.14 43.14
N VAL A 25 -8.82 -7.02 42.97
CA VAL A 25 -7.63 -6.94 42.09
C VAL A 25 -6.49 -7.84 42.60
N GLU A 26 -6.31 -7.98 43.91
CA GLU A 26 -5.32 -8.90 44.47
C GLU A 26 -5.69 -10.37 44.22
N LEU A 27 -6.96 -10.75 44.38
CA LEU A 27 -7.44 -12.07 44.00
C LEU A 27 -7.22 -12.33 42.50
N GLN A 28 -7.60 -11.39 41.64
CA GLN A 28 -7.37 -11.48 40.21
C GLN A 28 -5.88 -11.64 39.88
N THR A 29 -5.02 -10.83 40.51
CA THR A 29 -3.56 -10.89 40.34
C THR A 29 -3.01 -12.28 40.69
N ARG A 30 -3.50 -12.90 41.77
CA ARG A 30 -3.12 -14.27 42.14
C ARG A 30 -3.54 -15.29 41.10
N CYS A 31 -4.76 -15.19 40.56
CA CYS A 31 -5.23 -16.07 39.48
C CYS A 31 -4.38 -15.92 38.21
N GLN A 32 -4.03 -14.68 37.85
CA GLN A 32 -3.21 -14.38 36.66
C GLN A 32 -1.81 -14.99 36.78
N TRP A 33 -1.16 -14.82 37.94
CA TRP A 33 0.12 -15.48 38.22
C TRP A 33 -0.02 -17.00 38.18
N GLY A 34 -1.05 -17.57 38.80
CA GLY A 34 -1.28 -19.01 38.83
C GLY A 34 -1.45 -19.63 37.44
N LEU A 35 -2.20 -18.95 36.55
CA LEU A 35 -2.35 -19.37 35.15
C LEU A 35 -1.05 -19.22 34.36
N GLY A 36 -0.33 -18.11 34.54
CA GLY A 36 0.95 -17.86 33.88
C GLY A 36 2.05 -18.84 34.29
N ASP A 37 2.12 -19.19 35.57
CA ASP A 37 3.10 -20.15 36.09
C ASP A 37 2.84 -21.56 35.59
N LYS A 38 1.56 -21.99 35.55
CA LYS A 38 1.18 -23.28 34.93
C LYS A 38 1.51 -23.31 33.44
N ALA A 39 1.25 -22.21 32.73
CA ALA A 39 1.59 -22.12 31.31
C ALA A 39 3.11 -22.15 31.06
N LEU A 40 3.93 -21.66 32.01
CA LEU A 40 5.40 -21.80 31.94
C LEU A 40 5.89 -23.20 32.30
N GLU A 41 5.20 -23.88 33.20
CA GLU A 41 5.49 -25.27 33.56
C GLU A 41 5.19 -26.21 32.40
N ILE A 42 4.05 -26.00 31.70
CA ILE A 42 3.67 -26.74 30.49
C ILE A 42 4.71 -26.51 29.38
N GLU A 43 5.04 -25.25 29.10
CA GLU A 43 6.01 -24.89 28.08
C GLU A 43 6.93 -23.76 28.58
N PRO A 44 8.21 -24.01 28.85
CA PRO A 44 9.17 -22.96 29.20
C PRO A 44 9.45 -22.02 28.02
N LEU A 45 9.74 -20.73 28.29
CA LEU A 45 10.19 -19.84 27.22
C LEU A 45 11.62 -20.22 26.80
N GLN A 46 11.79 -20.62 25.54
CA GLN A 46 13.12 -20.85 24.98
C GLN A 46 13.87 -19.52 24.87
N ARG A 47 15.13 -19.50 25.32
CA ARG A 47 16.04 -18.37 25.08
C ARG A 47 16.23 -18.24 23.57
N HIS A 48 15.85 -17.11 23.00
CA HIS A 48 16.03 -16.86 21.58
C HIS A 48 17.53 -16.83 21.27
N GLY A 49 18.01 -17.85 20.56
CA GLY A 49 19.41 -17.96 20.13
C GLY A 49 19.97 -19.37 20.22
N GLY A 50 19.60 -20.24 19.28
CA GLY A 50 20.24 -21.54 19.07
C GLY A 50 19.42 -22.42 18.15
N GLN A 51 19.94 -22.74 16.96
CA GLN A 51 19.45 -23.83 16.13
C GLN A 51 19.59 -25.14 16.91
N GLY A 52 18.53 -25.52 17.63
CA GLY A 52 18.44 -26.80 18.32
C GLY A 52 17.65 -27.78 17.47
N HIS A 53 18.35 -28.62 16.71
CA HIS A 53 17.80 -29.87 16.19
C HIS A 53 17.40 -30.77 17.37
N GLY A 54 16.12 -30.70 17.78
CA GLY A 54 15.48 -31.73 18.59
C GLY A 54 14.82 -32.79 17.68
N PRO A 55 14.62 -34.04 18.15
CA PRO A 55 14.06 -35.11 17.32
C PRO A 55 12.67 -34.73 16.82
N VAL A 56 12.39 -35.06 15.56
CA VAL A 56 11.25 -34.64 14.72
C VAL A 56 9.89 -35.20 15.21
N GLU A 57 9.82 -35.75 16.41
CA GLU A 57 8.62 -36.42 16.95
C GLU A 57 7.72 -35.55 17.85
N ASN A 58 8.13 -34.32 18.20
CA ASN A 58 7.32 -33.38 19.00
C ASN A 58 7.11 -32.02 18.30
N MET A 59 6.57 -32.06 17.07
CA MET A 59 6.15 -30.85 16.32
C MET A 59 4.70 -30.42 16.63
N ALA A 60 4.11 -30.87 17.75
CA ALA A 60 2.97 -30.17 18.33
C ALA A 60 3.51 -28.84 18.88
N GLY A 61 3.48 -27.81 18.04
CA GLY A 61 4.16 -26.54 18.30
C GLY A 61 3.69 -25.95 19.61
N VAL A 62 4.56 -25.25 20.34
CA VAL A 62 4.28 -24.55 21.62
C VAL A 62 2.90 -23.86 21.67
N ASN A 63 2.39 -23.37 20.54
CA ASN A 63 1.04 -22.78 20.45
C ASN A 63 -0.10 -23.79 20.60
N GLU A 64 0.02 -25.02 20.09
CA GLU A 64 -1.00 -26.07 20.16
C GLU A 64 -1.21 -26.54 21.60
N LEU A 65 -0.11 -26.81 22.34
CA LEU A 65 -0.19 -27.19 23.76
C LEU A 65 -0.77 -26.06 24.62
N LEU A 66 -0.40 -24.81 24.33
CA LEU A 66 -1.00 -23.65 25.01
C LEU A 66 -2.44 -23.40 24.60
N GLN A 67 -2.84 -23.76 23.37
CA GLN A 67 -4.22 -23.67 22.92
C GLN A 67 -5.08 -24.71 23.64
N MET A 68 -4.62 -25.96 23.72
CA MET A 68 -5.27 -27.01 24.50
C MET A 68 -5.46 -26.59 25.97
N PHE A 69 -4.40 -26.07 26.61
CA PHE A 69 -4.51 -25.57 27.98
C PHE A 69 -5.48 -24.38 28.11
N ALA A 70 -5.48 -23.46 27.16
CA ALA A 70 -6.38 -22.31 27.15
C ALA A 70 -7.85 -22.75 27.02
N ASP A 71 -8.12 -23.73 26.15
CA ASP A 71 -9.45 -24.29 25.95
C ASP A 71 -9.95 -25.03 27.22
N ASP A 72 -9.10 -25.84 27.85
CA ASP A 72 -9.44 -26.60 29.07
C ASP A 72 -9.77 -25.70 30.27
N VAL A 73 -9.11 -24.54 30.41
CA VAL A 73 -9.38 -23.59 31.50
C VAL A 73 -10.41 -22.51 31.13
N GLY A 74 -10.90 -22.50 29.89
CA GLY A 74 -11.85 -21.51 29.39
C GLY A 74 -11.29 -20.09 29.24
N ALA A 75 -10.00 -19.96 28.90
CA ALA A 75 -9.34 -18.67 28.67
C ALA A 75 -8.92 -18.49 27.22
N ALA A 76 -8.72 -17.25 26.77
CA ALA A 76 -8.18 -17.01 25.43
C ALA A 76 -6.68 -17.35 25.37
N LEU A 77 -6.22 -17.98 24.28
CA LEU A 77 -4.79 -18.29 24.07
C LEU A 77 -3.89 -17.07 24.27
N ASN A 78 -4.29 -15.90 23.75
CA ASN A 78 -3.50 -14.68 23.90
C ASN A 78 -3.34 -14.26 25.37
N THR A 79 -4.38 -14.47 26.20
CA THR A 79 -4.34 -14.21 27.63
C THR A 79 -3.33 -15.12 28.33
N ILE A 80 -3.38 -16.42 28.04
CA ILE A 80 -2.44 -17.42 28.57
C ILE A 80 -1.00 -17.11 28.12
N ARG A 81 -0.79 -16.75 26.86
CA ARG A 81 0.53 -16.34 26.34
C ARG A 81 1.06 -15.10 27.07
N ASN A 82 0.21 -14.11 27.32
CA ASN A 82 0.60 -12.91 28.06
C ASN A 82 0.96 -13.26 29.50
N TYR A 83 0.12 -14.00 30.23
CA TYR A 83 0.40 -14.39 31.62
C TYR A 83 1.69 -15.23 31.72
N ARG A 84 1.87 -16.19 30.80
CA ARG A 84 3.11 -16.97 30.67
C ARG A 84 4.33 -16.06 30.50
N TRP A 85 4.25 -15.12 29.57
CA TRP A 85 5.35 -14.17 29.32
C TRP A 85 5.64 -13.29 30.54
N VAL A 86 4.63 -12.71 31.18
CA VAL A 86 4.83 -11.88 32.37
C VAL A 86 5.40 -12.70 33.53
N SER A 87 4.90 -13.92 33.78
CA SER A 87 5.45 -14.83 34.79
C SER A 87 6.93 -15.15 34.55
N SER A 88 7.37 -15.23 33.29
CA SER A 88 8.76 -15.53 32.96
C SER A 88 9.70 -14.37 33.30
N ARG A 89 9.18 -13.14 33.18
CA ARG A 89 9.91 -11.90 33.44
C ARG A 89 9.93 -11.55 34.93
N TRP A 90 9.02 -12.17 35.70
CA TRP A 90 8.83 -11.94 37.13
C TRP A 90 8.79 -13.28 37.90
N PRO A 91 9.95 -13.82 38.29
CA PRO A 91 10.02 -14.96 39.20
C PRO A 91 9.23 -14.69 40.49
N ALA A 92 8.70 -15.74 41.11
CA ALA A 92 7.83 -15.63 42.28
C ALA A 92 8.42 -14.77 43.42
N GLN A 93 9.74 -14.79 43.59
CA GLN A 93 10.47 -14.02 44.61
C GLN A 93 10.56 -12.52 44.32
N ARG A 94 10.37 -12.11 43.06
CA ARG A 94 10.46 -10.72 42.59
C ARG A 94 9.09 -10.04 42.41
N ARG A 95 8.00 -10.77 42.64
CA ARG A 95 6.63 -10.23 42.55
C ARG A 95 6.32 -9.42 43.80
N ARG A 96 5.87 -8.18 43.63
CA ARG A 96 5.54 -7.29 44.75
C ARG A 96 4.07 -7.36 45.12
N LYS A 97 3.80 -7.69 46.39
CA LYS A 97 2.44 -7.62 46.97
C LYS A 97 1.93 -6.18 46.91
N GLY A 98 0.64 -6.01 46.61
CA GLY A 98 0.03 -4.69 46.46
C GLY A 98 0.25 -4.02 45.09
N VAL A 99 1.04 -4.62 44.20
CA VAL A 99 1.19 -4.18 42.80
C VAL A 99 0.44 -5.17 41.91
N SER A 100 -0.44 -4.67 41.05
CA SER A 100 -1.27 -5.53 40.19
C SER A 100 -0.42 -6.24 39.13
N HIS A 101 -0.92 -7.38 38.63
CA HIS A 101 -0.30 -8.07 37.50
C HIS A 101 -0.17 -7.16 36.28
N TYR A 102 -1.12 -6.27 36.04
CA TYR A 102 -1.09 -5.34 34.91
C TYR A 102 0.12 -4.39 34.95
N VAL A 103 0.45 -3.84 36.13
CA VAL A 103 1.67 -3.03 36.29
C VAL A 103 2.92 -3.88 36.05
N HIS A 104 2.96 -5.12 36.57
CA HIS A 104 4.07 -6.03 36.28
C HIS A 104 4.18 -6.32 34.77
N ALA A 105 3.05 -6.46 34.06
CA ALA A 105 3.03 -6.69 32.62
C ALA A 105 3.60 -5.50 31.85
N ILE A 106 3.27 -4.27 32.24
CA ILE A 106 3.85 -3.06 31.66
C ILE A 106 5.36 -3.02 31.91
N LEU A 107 5.79 -3.18 33.16
CA LEU A 107 7.22 -3.14 33.52
C LEU A 107 8.01 -4.33 32.97
N ALA A 108 7.37 -5.46 32.63
CA ALA A 108 8.02 -6.61 32.02
C ALA A 108 8.66 -6.29 30.66
N SER A 109 8.18 -5.24 29.98
CA SER A 109 8.73 -4.73 28.71
C SER A 109 10.11 -4.09 28.86
N ILE A 110 10.55 -3.76 30.07
CA ILE A 110 11.91 -3.25 30.34
C ILE A 110 12.91 -4.37 29.99
N PRO A 111 13.79 -4.19 28.99
CA PRO A 111 14.68 -5.26 28.52
C PRO A 111 15.65 -5.73 29.61
N ASP A 112 16.33 -4.77 30.24
CA ASP A 112 17.29 -5.00 31.32
C ASP A 112 16.59 -5.61 32.55
N GLU A 113 17.25 -6.58 33.19
CA GLU A 113 16.68 -7.31 34.32
C GLU A 113 16.88 -6.58 35.66
N ALA A 114 18.06 -5.99 35.87
CA ALA A 114 18.38 -5.29 37.10
C ALA A 114 17.52 -4.01 37.22
N GLU A 115 17.42 -3.24 36.14
CA GLU A 115 16.61 -2.03 36.06
C GLU A 115 15.11 -2.33 36.21
N ARG A 116 14.65 -3.46 35.66
CA ARG A 116 13.26 -3.91 35.83
C ARG A 116 12.95 -4.19 37.29
N TRP A 117 13.83 -4.93 37.97
CA TRP A 117 13.66 -5.23 39.40
C TRP A 117 13.71 -3.97 40.26
N GLU A 118 14.66 -3.08 39.98
CA GLU A 118 14.75 -1.79 40.69
C GLU A 118 13.51 -0.93 40.45
N ALA A 119 12.95 -0.94 39.23
CA ALA A 119 11.76 -0.17 38.91
C ALA A 119 10.59 -0.59 39.78
N ILE A 120 10.30 -1.88 39.93
CA ILE A 120 9.12 -2.27 40.71
C ILE A 120 9.26 -1.99 42.21
N ASP A 121 10.50 -1.97 42.71
CA ASP A 121 10.83 -1.71 44.12
C ASP A 121 10.67 -0.23 44.51
N ASN A 122 10.76 0.67 43.53
CA ASN A 122 10.72 2.12 43.74
C ASN A 122 9.50 2.76 43.06
N PRO A 123 8.28 2.59 43.63
CA PRO A 123 7.09 3.20 43.08
C PRO A 123 7.15 4.74 43.19
N PRO A 124 6.77 5.48 42.13
CA PRO A 124 6.75 6.94 42.16
C PRO A 124 5.63 7.47 43.07
N LEU A 125 5.79 8.71 43.51
CA LEU A 125 4.78 9.42 44.30
C LEU A 125 3.53 9.66 43.45
N ASP A 126 2.38 9.19 43.90
CA ASP A 126 1.10 9.56 43.31
C ASP A 126 0.63 10.90 43.88
N GLU A 127 0.72 11.95 43.07
CA GLU A 127 0.31 13.33 43.42
C GLU A 127 -1.13 13.43 43.94
N ARG A 128 -2.02 12.50 43.54
CA ARG A 128 -3.42 12.51 43.97
C ARG A 128 -3.60 12.02 45.40
N THR A 129 -2.80 11.07 45.84
CA THR A 129 -2.95 10.44 47.18
C THR A 129 -1.76 10.67 48.11
N GLY A 130 -0.69 11.30 47.63
CA GLY A 130 0.52 11.55 48.40
C GLY A 130 1.26 10.29 48.82
N THR A 131 0.98 9.15 48.19
CA THR A 131 1.56 7.85 48.53
C THR A 131 2.38 7.31 47.37
N CYS A 132 3.52 6.69 47.66
CA CYS A 132 4.35 6.04 46.66
C CYS A 132 3.65 4.76 46.17
N ARG A 133 3.10 4.79 44.96
CA ARG A 133 2.41 3.64 44.37
C ARG A 133 2.47 3.64 42.85
N TRP A 134 2.40 2.44 42.29
CA TRP A 134 2.23 2.29 40.86
C TRP A 134 0.79 2.54 40.44
N THR A 135 0.64 3.38 39.43
CA THR A 135 -0.59 3.56 38.65
C THR A 135 -0.28 3.16 37.22
N GLU A 136 -1.31 2.89 36.43
CA GLU A 136 -1.14 2.64 34.99
C GLU A 136 -0.33 3.76 34.31
N LYS A 137 -0.72 5.02 34.57
CA LYS A 137 -0.06 6.20 34.01
C LYS A 137 1.42 6.25 34.39
N THR A 138 1.76 6.00 35.66
CA THR A 138 3.15 6.06 36.11
C THR A 138 3.98 4.89 35.57
N ALA A 139 3.42 3.69 35.47
CA ALA A 139 4.08 2.53 34.87
C ALA A 139 4.38 2.76 33.38
N HIS A 140 3.41 3.23 32.61
CA HIS A 140 3.63 3.59 31.20
C HIS A 140 4.61 4.75 31.04
N LYS A 141 4.61 5.74 31.93
CA LYS A 141 5.61 6.82 31.91
C LYS A 141 7.02 6.28 32.14
N ARG A 142 7.20 5.34 33.08
CA ARG A 142 8.50 4.73 33.38
C ARG A 142 9.05 3.94 32.18
N VAL A 143 8.22 3.08 31.59
CA VAL A 143 8.58 2.32 30.38
C VAL A 143 8.81 3.28 29.20
N GLY A 144 7.93 4.27 29.01
CA GLY A 144 8.04 5.26 27.94
C GLY A 144 9.30 6.14 28.03
N GLN A 145 9.78 6.46 29.24
CA GLN A 145 11.06 7.15 29.46
C GLN A 145 12.26 6.26 29.11
N GLN A 146 12.20 4.96 29.38
CA GLN A 146 13.26 4.01 29.01
C GLN A 146 13.20 3.59 27.52
N THR A 147 12.02 3.58 26.91
CA THR A 147 11.84 3.27 25.48
C THR A 147 12.18 4.47 24.59
N ARG A 148 12.34 5.67 25.16
CA ARG A 148 12.57 6.91 24.43
C ARG A 148 13.60 7.81 25.10
N GLU A 149 14.87 7.47 24.97
CA GLU A 149 15.82 8.49 24.51
C GLU A 149 16.79 7.85 23.50
N PRO A 150 16.45 7.89 22.19
CA PRO A 150 17.50 7.86 21.19
C PRO A 150 18.31 9.13 21.41
N THR A 151 19.44 9.00 22.10
CA THR A 151 20.27 10.12 22.56
C THR A 151 20.94 10.82 21.39
N THR A 152 20.95 10.18 20.21
CA THR A 152 21.59 10.68 18.98
C THR A 152 20.59 10.81 17.84
N VAL A 153 20.85 11.76 16.92
CA VAL A 153 20.07 11.96 15.69
C VAL A 153 20.01 10.67 14.86
N ALA A 154 21.11 9.92 14.79
CA ALA A 154 21.18 8.66 14.07
C ALA A 154 20.23 7.59 14.63
N GLN A 155 20.12 7.45 15.95
CA GLN A 155 19.19 6.50 16.56
C GLN A 155 17.73 6.93 16.37
N LYS A 156 17.44 8.25 16.35
CA LYS A 156 16.09 8.76 16.00
C LYS A 156 15.73 8.42 14.56
N VAL A 157 16.69 8.54 13.63
CA VAL A 157 16.50 8.18 12.22
C VAL A 157 16.28 6.68 12.05
N ALA A 158 17.07 5.84 12.71
CA ALA A 158 16.90 4.37 12.66
C ALA A 158 15.52 3.92 13.17
N ALA A 159 15.04 4.49 14.29
CA ALA A 159 13.71 4.18 14.81
C ALA A 159 12.57 4.61 13.86
N ILE A 160 12.76 5.70 13.11
CA ILE A 160 11.81 6.12 12.06
C ILE A 160 11.84 5.13 10.89
N HIS A 161 13.01 4.63 10.49
CA HIS A 161 13.11 3.61 9.45
C HIS A 161 12.38 2.32 9.83
N ASP A 162 12.55 1.84 11.06
CA ASP A 162 11.86 0.62 11.53
C ASP A 162 10.33 0.81 11.57
N LEU A 163 9.86 2.01 11.96
CA LEU A 163 8.43 2.33 12.00
C LEU A 163 7.83 2.54 10.59
N ALA A 164 8.65 2.98 9.64
CA ALA A 164 8.27 3.23 8.25
C ALA A 164 8.65 2.06 7.31
N ALA A 165 8.71 0.82 7.83
CA ALA A 165 8.98 -0.37 7.03
C ALA A 165 7.90 -0.66 5.96
N ASP A 166 6.69 -0.14 6.16
CA ASP A 166 5.60 -0.17 5.19
C ASP A 166 5.69 1.01 4.22
N GLU A 167 5.70 0.74 2.91
CA GLU A 167 5.85 1.75 1.84
C GLU A 167 4.72 2.80 1.82
N GLN A 168 3.50 2.41 2.19
CA GLN A 168 2.37 3.35 2.27
C GLN A 168 2.55 4.30 3.46
N VAL A 169 3.00 3.78 4.60
CA VAL A 169 3.34 4.56 5.79
C VAL A 169 4.52 5.49 5.50
N ALA A 170 5.58 4.99 4.86
CA ALA A 170 6.76 5.76 4.47
C ALA A 170 6.39 6.91 3.51
N SER A 171 5.55 6.66 2.51
CA SER A 171 5.09 7.67 1.56
C SER A 171 4.33 8.81 2.25
N GLN A 172 3.41 8.47 3.17
CA GLN A 172 2.64 9.45 3.93
C GLN A 172 3.55 10.30 4.83
N ILE A 173 4.48 9.67 5.56
CA ILE A 173 5.43 10.36 6.42
C ILE A 173 6.35 11.27 5.61
N THR A 174 6.91 10.79 4.50
CA THR A 174 7.75 11.60 3.61
C THR A 174 6.99 12.82 3.09
N THR A 175 5.74 12.65 2.68
CA THR A 175 4.89 13.76 2.24
C THR A 175 4.68 14.78 3.35
N ASP A 176 4.36 14.34 4.57
CA ASP A 176 4.16 15.23 5.72
C ASP A 176 5.45 15.94 6.14
N LEU A 177 6.61 15.28 6.04
CA LEU A 177 7.91 15.91 6.28
C LEU A 177 8.22 16.98 5.22
N LEU A 178 7.95 16.70 3.95
CA LEU A 178 8.16 17.65 2.84
C LEU A 178 7.19 18.84 2.86
N ARG A 179 6.05 18.75 3.56
CA ARG A 179 5.19 19.93 3.82
C ARG A 179 5.89 21.02 4.65
N ARG A 180 7.00 20.69 5.33
CA ARG A 180 7.82 21.66 6.07
C ARG A 180 8.86 22.29 5.12
N PRO A 181 8.80 23.61 4.81
CA PRO A 181 9.64 24.21 3.78
C PRO A 181 11.15 24.09 4.01
N ALA A 182 11.59 24.10 5.26
CA ALA A 182 13.00 23.93 5.60
C ALA A 182 13.51 22.50 5.33
N VAL A 183 12.67 21.49 5.61
CA VAL A 183 12.98 20.08 5.38
C VAL A 183 13.01 19.79 3.88
N ALA A 184 12.04 20.29 3.12
CA ALA A 184 12.03 20.14 1.67
C ALA A 184 13.29 20.75 1.03
N ARG A 185 13.70 21.94 1.46
CA ARG A 185 14.92 22.58 0.96
C ARG A 185 16.17 21.76 1.26
N GLU A 186 16.28 21.23 2.48
CA GLU A 186 17.43 20.43 2.87
C GLU A 186 17.46 19.07 2.16
N ALA A 187 16.30 18.42 2.02
CA ALA A 187 16.16 17.19 1.24
C ALA A 187 16.56 17.41 -0.24
N MET A 188 16.23 18.55 -0.83
CA MET A 188 16.60 18.89 -2.21
C MET A 188 18.08 19.26 -2.38
N ARG A 189 18.82 19.54 -1.30
CA ARG A 189 20.28 19.70 -1.34
C ARG A 189 20.99 18.36 -1.42
N ASP A 190 20.37 17.30 -0.92
CA ASP A 190 20.88 15.95 -1.08
C ASP A 190 20.75 15.51 -2.56
N THR A 191 21.87 15.15 -3.17
CA THR A 191 21.92 14.81 -4.60
C THR A 191 21.12 13.55 -4.90
N THR A 192 21.13 12.55 -4.02
CA THR A 192 20.42 11.29 -4.21
C THR A 192 18.91 11.50 -4.15
N ALA A 193 18.43 12.18 -3.11
CA ALA A 193 17.01 12.49 -2.93
C ALA A 193 16.48 13.33 -4.10
N ARG A 194 17.23 14.36 -4.53
CA ARG A 194 16.87 15.18 -5.69
C ARG A 194 16.78 14.37 -6.98
N HIS A 195 17.74 13.47 -7.24
CA HIS A 195 17.69 12.62 -8.43
C HIS A 195 16.51 11.64 -8.41
N LEU A 196 16.20 11.03 -7.27
CA LEU A 196 15.07 10.11 -7.13
C LEU A 196 13.72 10.80 -7.32
N VAL A 197 13.53 11.99 -6.74
CA VAL A 197 12.30 12.77 -6.93
C VAL A 197 12.15 13.23 -8.38
N ASN A 198 13.23 13.71 -9.01
CA ASN A 198 13.18 14.11 -10.41
C ASN A 198 12.85 12.93 -11.33
N ARG A 199 13.41 11.75 -11.06
CA ARG A 199 13.09 10.53 -11.81
C ARG A 199 11.61 10.16 -11.66
N ALA A 200 11.10 10.16 -10.43
CA ALA A 200 9.69 9.88 -10.16
C ALA A 200 8.76 10.89 -10.84
N GLN A 201 9.14 12.17 -10.90
CA GLN A 201 8.40 13.20 -11.62
C GLN A 201 8.36 12.91 -13.13
N VAL A 202 9.50 12.60 -13.74
CA VAL A 202 9.58 12.23 -15.16
C VAL A 202 8.73 11.00 -15.46
N GLU A 203 8.81 9.96 -14.62
CA GLU A 203 7.99 8.75 -14.76
C GLU A 203 6.48 9.05 -14.66
N HIS A 204 6.09 9.90 -13.71
CA HIS A 204 4.71 10.34 -13.55
C HIS A 204 4.21 11.14 -14.77
N ASP A 205 5.02 12.07 -15.28
CA ASP A 205 4.69 12.89 -16.46
C ASP A 205 4.56 12.03 -17.72
N HIS A 206 5.43 11.03 -17.90
CA HIS A 206 5.30 10.03 -18.96
C HIS A 206 3.98 9.27 -18.85
N ALA A 207 3.65 8.73 -17.67
CA ALA A 207 2.42 7.98 -17.44
C ALA A 207 1.16 8.83 -17.61
N ALA A 208 1.22 10.12 -17.26
CA ALA A 208 0.13 11.07 -17.47
C ALA A 208 -0.05 11.39 -18.97
N GLY A 209 1.06 11.58 -19.70
CA GLY A 209 1.07 11.81 -21.14
C GLY A 209 0.56 10.60 -21.94
N GLU A 210 0.85 9.38 -21.49
CA GLU A 210 0.32 8.15 -22.08
C GLU A 210 -1.18 8.00 -21.86
N ARG A 211 -1.66 8.24 -20.64
CA ARG A 211 -3.10 8.25 -20.34
C ARG A 211 -3.85 9.26 -21.21
N THR A 212 -3.32 10.47 -21.33
CA THR A 212 -3.90 11.51 -22.19
C THR A 212 -3.92 11.06 -23.65
N ARG A 213 -2.83 10.46 -24.15
CA ARG A 213 -2.79 9.90 -25.50
C ARG A 213 -3.85 8.82 -25.71
N GLN A 214 -4.00 7.89 -24.78
CA GLN A 214 -5.01 6.83 -24.86
C GLN A 214 -6.44 7.38 -24.88
N ILE A 215 -6.73 8.39 -24.06
CA ILE A 215 -8.05 9.05 -24.02
C ILE A 215 -8.37 9.73 -25.36
N VAL A 216 -7.38 10.38 -25.96
CA VAL A 216 -7.57 11.18 -27.18
C VAL A 216 -7.45 10.34 -28.47
N GLN A 217 -6.83 9.15 -28.40
CA GLN A 217 -6.63 8.25 -29.53
C GLN A 217 -7.91 7.94 -30.34
N PRO A 218 -9.04 7.52 -29.75
CA PRO A 218 -10.25 7.22 -30.53
C PRO A 218 -10.87 8.46 -31.19
N ALA A 219 -10.63 9.66 -30.66
CA ALA A 219 -11.05 10.89 -31.31
C ALA A 219 -10.16 11.22 -32.52
N ARG A 220 -8.84 11.00 -32.40
CA ARG A 220 -7.90 11.17 -33.51
C ARG A 220 -8.18 10.22 -34.66
N GLU A 221 -8.42 8.94 -34.37
CA GLU A 221 -8.77 7.93 -35.38
C GLU A 221 -10.06 8.31 -36.13
N ARG A 222 -11.09 8.77 -35.42
CA ARG A 222 -12.33 9.27 -36.04
C ARG A 222 -12.12 10.48 -36.94
N ILE A 223 -11.30 11.44 -36.49
CA ILE A 223 -10.97 12.63 -37.30
C ILE A 223 -10.20 12.20 -38.55
N GLN A 224 -9.18 11.36 -38.41
CA GLN A 224 -8.39 10.86 -39.53
C GLN A 224 -9.25 10.10 -40.55
N HIS A 225 -10.16 9.23 -40.07
CA HIS A 225 -11.12 8.53 -40.93
C HIS A 225 -12.04 9.51 -41.68
N THR A 226 -12.55 10.53 -40.98
CA THR A 226 -13.43 11.54 -41.57
C THR A 226 -12.70 12.38 -42.62
N THR A 227 -11.45 12.80 -42.35
CA THR A 227 -10.61 13.50 -43.33
C THR A 227 -10.36 12.63 -44.55
N GLY A 228 -9.95 11.37 -44.37
CA GLY A 228 -9.71 10.45 -45.49
C GLY A 228 -10.96 10.20 -46.33
N PHE A 229 -12.14 10.14 -45.71
CA PHE A 229 -13.42 10.04 -46.42
C PHE A 229 -13.69 11.28 -47.30
N ILE A 230 -13.49 12.49 -46.75
CA ILE A 230 -13.68 13.74 -47.49
C ILE A 230 -12.71 13.83 -48.68
N ASP A 231 -11.44 13.46 -48.47
CA ASP A 231 -10.41 13.48 -49.51
C ASP A 231 -10.76 12.52 -50.66
N LEU A 232 -11.28 11.32 -50.35
CA LEU A 232 -11.71 10.34 -51.35
C LEU A 232 -12.88 10.88 -52.20
N ILE A 233 -13.89 11.47 -51.57
CA ILE A 233 -15.04 12.08 -52.27
C ILE A 233 -14.57 13.23 -53.18
N ALA A 234 -13.64 14.06 -52.71
CA ALA A 234 -13.08 15.16 -53.49
C ALA A 234 -12.30 14.64 -54.73
N ALA A 235 -11.53 13.56 -54.57
CA ALA A 235 -10.79 12.95 -55.68
C ALA A 235 -11.73 12.40 -56.77
N CYS A 236 -12.77 11.66 -56.38
CA CYS A 236 -13.80 11.17 -57.31
C CYS A 236 -14.49 12.32 -58.05
N SER A 237 -14.88 13.37 -57.32
CA SER A 237 -15.53 14.55 -57.90
C SER A 237 -14.61 15.27 -58.90
N THR A 238 -13.32 15.38 -58.59
CA THR A 238 -12.32 16.00 -59.46
C THR A 238 -12.15 15.23 -60.77
N PHE A 239 -12.09 13.89 -60.70
CA PHE A 239 -11.99 13.05 -61.89
C PHE A 239 -13.21 13.22 -62.82
N VAL A 240 -14.42 13.15 -62.26
CA VAL A 240 -15.68 13.30 -63.01
C VAL A 240 -15.76 14.69 -63.66
N ALA A 241 -15.46 15.75 -62.91
CA ALA A 241 -15.45 17.12 -63.42
C ALA A 241 -14.42 17.33 -64.53
N ALA A 242 -13.21 16.77 -64.37
CA ALA A 242 -12.16 16.85 -65.39
C ALA A 242 -12.57 16.12 -66.68
N GLY A 243 -13.11 14.90 -66.57
CA GLY A 243 -13.60 14.13 -67.70
C GLY A 243 -14.74 14.84 -68.45
N GLY A 244 -15.74 15.33 -67.71
CA GLY A 244 -16.89 16.05 -68.28
C GLY A 244 -16.51 17.36 -68.99
N ARG A 245 -15.40 18.00 -68.59
CA ARG A 245 -14.87 19.19 -69.25
C ARG A 245 -14.02 18.84 -70.48
N ILE A 246 -13.17 17.82 -70.41
CA ILE A 246 -12.18 17.52 -71.46
C ILE A 246 -12.82 16.79 -72.65
N VAL A 247 -13.66 15.78 -72.39
CA VAL A 247 -14.23 14.91 -73.45
C VAL A 247 -15.03 15.69 -74.50
N PRO A 248 -15.93 16.64 -74.14
CA PRO A 248 -16.65 17.43 -75.13
C PRO A 248 -15.74 18.34 -75.97
N ASN A 249 -14.61 18.81 -75.41
CA ASN A 249 -13.66 19.67 -76.13
C ASN A 249 -12.81 18.90 -77.16
N LEU A 250 -12.83 17.58 -77.13
CA LEU A 250 -12.16 16.72 -78.11
C LEU A 250 -13.05 16.40 -79.32
N SER A 251 -14.32 16.84 -79.33
CA SER A 251 -15.23 16.61 -80.46
C SER A 251 -14.84 17.48 -81.65
N GLY A 252 -14.25 16.88 -82.67
CA GLY A 252 -13.87 17.59 -83.91
C GLY A 252 -12.93 16.83 -84.82
N ARG A 253 -12.23 15.79 -84.31
CA ARG A 253 -11.41 14.86 -85.10
C ARG A 253 -11.59 13.42 -84.61
N PRO A 254 -11.57 12.41 -85.49
CA PRO A 254 -11.56 11.02 -85.04
C PRO A 254 -10.23 10.70 -84.34
N PHE A 255 -10.28 10.00 -83.21
CA PHE A 255 -9.10 9.48 -82.54
C PHE A 255 -8.37 8.46 -83.42
N THR A 256 -7.04 8.54 -83.43
CA THR A 256 -6.19 7.48 -84.00
C THR A 256 -6.30 6.19 -83.20
N ASP A 257 -5.89 5.06 -83.79
CA ASP A 257 -5.97 3.75 -83.12
C ASP A 257 -5.09 3.71 -81.85
N ASP A 258 -3.92 4.36 -81.87
CA ASP A 258 -3.03 4.45 -80.72
C ASP A 258 -3.62 5.31 -79.59
N GLU A 259 -4.22 6.45 -79.91
CA GLU A 259 -4.90 7.32 -78.94
C GLU A 259 -6.11 6.60 -78.32
N ARG A 260 -6.88 5.88 -79.14
CA ARG A 260 -8.01 5.06 -78.68
C ARG A 260 -7.56 3.96 -77.73
N ALA A 261 -6.49 3.23 -78.09
CA ALA A 261 -5.93 2.18 -77.25
C ALA A 261 -5.41 2.74 -75.91
N ALA A 262 -4.73 3.90 -75.93
CA ALA A 262 -4.27 4.57 -74.72
C ALA A 262 -5.43 5.04 -73.82
N ILE A 263 -6.51 5.59 -74.40
CA ILE A 263 -7.72 5.97 -73.65
C ILE A 263 -8.36 4.72 -73.01
N HIS A 264 -8.51 3.62 -73.76
CA HIS A 264 -9.08 2.38 -73.23
C HIS A 264 -8.29 1.82 -72.04
N ARG A 265 -6.95 1.79 -72.12
CA ARG A 265 -6.10 1.35 -70.99
C ARG A 265 -6.27 2.24 -69.75
N ASN A 266 -6.32 3.56 -69.93
CA ASN A 266 -6.52 4.49 -68.81
C ASN A 266 -7.92 4.36 -68.19
N VAL A 267 -8.97 4.20 -68.99
CA VAL A 267 -10.33 3.97 -68.51
C VAL A 267 -10.44 2.63 -67.78
N ALA A 268 -9.78 1.58 -68.27
CA ALA A 268 -9.73 0.28 -67.58
C ALA A 268 -9.09 0.40 -66.19
N ARG A 269 -8.00 1.17 -66.05
CA ARG A 269 -7.37 1.47 -64.75
C ARG A 269 -8.28 2.23 -63.80
N VAL A 270 -8.99 3.23 -64.31
CA VAL A 270 -9.97 3.98 -63.50
C VAL A 270 -11.11 3.08 -63.04
N ARG A 271 -11.65 2.21 -63.91
CA ARG A 271 -12.72 1.27 -63.55
C ARG A 271 -12.27 0.31 -62.45
N ALA A 272 -11.11 -0.31 -62.61
CA ALA A 272 -10.57 -1.20 -61.59
C ALA A 272 -10.34 -0.51 -60.24
N MET A 273 -9.88 0.76 -60.25
CA MET A 273 -9.76 1.55 -59.02
C MET A 273 -11.14 1.87 -58.41
N ALA A 274 -12.14 2.19 -59.22
CA ALA A 274 -13.50 2.43 -58.75
C ALA A 274 -14.13 1.17 -58.15
N ASP A 275 -13.99 0.02 -58.82
CA ASP A 275 -14.46 -1.28 -58.33
C ASP A 275 -13.79 -1.66 -57.00
N TRP A 276 -12.50 -1.34 -56.84
CA TRP A 276 -11.80 -1.54 -55.56
C TRP A 276 -12.27 -0.58 -54.48
N ILE A 277 -12.49 0.70 -54.79
CA ILE A 277 -13.03 1.67 -53.83
C ILE A 277 -14.41 1.19 -53.34
N GLU A 278 -15.26 0.72 -54.25
CA GLU A 278 -16.59 0.18 -53.92
C GLU A 278 -16.47 -1.08 -53.04
N GLY A 279 -15.62 -2.04 -53.43
CA GLY A 279 -15.35 -3.22 -52.61
C GLY A 279 -14.77 -2.90 -51.24
N ALA A 280 -13.88 -1.92 -51.14
CA ALA A 280 -13.29 -1.47 -49.88
C ALA A 280 -14.32 -0.75 -48.99
N ALA A 281 -15.25 0.01 -49.57
CA ALA A 281 -16.35 0.67 -48.85
C ALA A 281 -17.37 -0.34 -48.30
N ASP A 282 -17.71 -1.38 -49.08
CA ASP A 282 -18.69 -2.40 -48.70
C ASP A 282 -18.14 -3.39 -47.67
N THR A 283 -16.87 -3.76 -47.78
CA THR A 283 -16.25 -4.79 -46.94
C THR A 283 -15.43 -4.23 -45.77
N GLY A 284 -15.10 -2.93 -45.80
CA GLY A 284 -14.16 -2.31 -44.86
C GLY A 284 -12.71 -2.76 -45.02
N ASN A 285 -12.40 -3.61 -46.01
CA ASN A 285 -11.06 -4.09 -46.26
C ASN A 285 -10.32 -3.18 -47.25
N THR A 286 -9.36 -2.40 -46.74
CA THR A 286 -8.53 -1.50 -47.56
C THR A 286 -7.23 -2.17 -48.02
N SER A 287 -7.09 -3.49 -47.92
CA SER A 287 -5.93 -4.18 -48.48
C SER A 287 -5.96 -4.09 -50.00
N LEU A 288 -4.86 -3.62 -50.60
CA LEU A 288 -4.72 -3.58 -52.05
C LEU A 288 -4.58 -5.02 -52.58
N ASP A 289 -5.54 -5.49 -53.39
CA ASP A 289 -5.44 -6.80 -54.01
C ASP A 289 -4.30 -6.85 -55.05
N ALA A 290 -3.65 -8.00 -55.19
CA ALA A 290 -2.51 -8.20 -56.09
C ALA A 290 -2.87 -7.93 -57.56
N GLY A 291 -4.11 -8.20 -57.98
CA GLY A 291 -4.61 -7.90 -59.33
C GLY A 291 -4.72 -6.40 -59.61
N LEU A 292 -5.24 -5.63 -58.65
CA LEU A 292 -5.30 -4.16 -58.74
C LEU A 292 -3.90 -3.55 -58.70
N ALA A 293 -3.00 -4.08 -57.86
CA ALA A 293 -1.62 -3.62 -57.75
C ALA A 293 -0.86 -3.73 -59.09
N ALA A 294 -1.04 -4.84 -59.81
CA ALA A 294 -0.45 -5.06 -61.13
C ALA A 294 -1.04 -4.11 -62.18
N LEU A 295 -2.35 -3.91 -62.16
CA LEU A 295 -3.06 -3.07 -63.12
C LEU A 295 -2.76 -1.57 -62.92
N LEU A 296 -2.50 -1.12 -61.69
CA LEU A 296 -2.04 0.24 -61.38
C LEU A 296 -0.58 0.49 -61.78
N ARG A 297 0.29 -0.52 -61.68
CA ARG A 297 1.67 -0.45 -62.17
C ARG A 297 1.78 -0.45 -63.70
N GLY A 298 0.71 -0.81 -64.40
CA GLY A 298 0.70 -0.92 -65.86
C GLY A 298 1.23 -2.26 -66.37
N ASP A 299 1.29 -3.27 -65.49
CA ASP A 299 1.81 -4.61 -65.79
C ASP A 299 0.73 -5.54 -66.40
N ALA A 300 -0.52 -5.05 -66.53
CA ALA A 300 -1.58 -5.76 -67.23
C ALA A 300 -1.49 -5.44 -68.73
N ASP A 301 -1.08 -6.45 -69.51
CA ASP A 301 -0.83 -6.50 -70.95
C ASP A 301 0.59 -6.12 -71.40
N SER A 302 1.49 -7.12 -71.34
CA SER A 302 2.36 -7.46 -72.46
C SER A 302 1.81 -8.70 -73.17
#